data_AF-A0A1H7E3S2-F1
#
_entry.id   AF-A0A1H7E3S2-F1
#
_cell.length_a   1.000
_cell.length_b   1.000
_cell.length_c   1.000
_cell.angle_alpha   90.00
_cell.angle_beta   90.00
_cell.angle_gamma   90.00
#
_symmetry.space_group_name_H-M   'P 1'
#
loop_
_entity.id
_entity.type
_entity.pdbx_description
1 polymer ?
#
loop_
_entity_poly.entity_id
_entity_poly.type
_entity_poly.pdbx_seq_one_letter_code
_entity_poly.pdbx_strand_id
1 'polypeptide(L)' 'MRDELLNKTLFLSLDHARVVISAWAEDYNQERPHSSLGYETPAAFAAELQKQWPAPLRPTGSAPQAIASSALMRNKAARL' A
#
# COMPACT_ATOMS: atom_id res chain seq x y z
N MET A 1 9.99 -0.48 6.16
CA MET A 1 9.05 -1.58 6.52
C MET A 1 9.75 -2.91 6.79
N ARG A 2 10.02 -3.74 5.75
CA ARG A 2 10.49 -5.13 5.97
C ARG A 2 11.82 -5.18 6.75
N ASP A 3 12.79 -4.37 6.34
CA ASP A 3 14.13 -4.41 6.93
C ASP A 3 14.14 -3.90 8.39
N GLU A 4 13.30 -2.91 8.73
CA GLU A 4 13.18 -2.42 10.10
C GLU A 4 12.63 -3.46 11.06
N LEU A 5 11.57 -4.18 10.67
CA LEU A 5 10.98 -5.23 11.49
C LEU A 5 11.96 -6.39 11.70
N LEU A 6 12.60 -6.84 10.61
CA LEU A 6 13.55 -7.94 10.64
C LEU A 6 14.84 -7.59 11.41
N ASN A 7 15.28 -6.33 11.39
CA ASN A 7 16.48 -5.91 12.10
C ASN A 7 16.26 -5.73 13.62
N LYS A 8 15.01 -5.55 14.07
CA LYS A 8 14.68 -5.30 15.48
C LYS A 8 14.24 -6.54 16.25
N THR A 9 13.89 -7.63 15.55
CA THR A 9 13.24 -8.78 16.20
C THR A 9 13.85 -10.10 15.77
N LEU A 10 14.32 -10.87 16.75
CA LEU A 10 14.62 -12.29 16.55
C LEU A 10 13.34 -13.11 16.70
N PHE A 11 13.00 -13.90 15.68
CA PHE A 11 11.84 -14.78 15.71
C PHE A 11 12.23 -16.11 16.34
N LEU A 12 11.48 -16.51 17.37
CA LEU A 12 11.75 -17.71 18.17
C LEU A 12 10.88 -18.90 17.74
N SER A 13 9.77 -18.63 17.06
CA SER A 13 8.85 -19.62 16.49
C SER A 13 7.96 -18.97 15.43
N LEU A 14 7.22 -19.78 14.68
CA LEU A 14 6.22 -19.28 13.72
C LEU A 14 5.07 -18.55 14.41
N ASP A 15 4.60 -19.05 15.56
CA ASP A 15 3.54 -18.38 16.31
C ASP A 15 3.99 -17.02 16.84
N HIS A 16 5.22 -16.93 17.36
CA HIS A 16 5.81 -15.67 17.76
C HIS A 16 5.93 -14.70 16.56
N ALA A 17 6.36 -15.20 15.40
CA ALA A 17 6.45 -14.38 14.19
C ALA A 17 5.09 -13.84 13.74
N ARG A 18 4.02 -14.64 13.80
CA ARG A 18 2.66 -14.20 13.45
C ARG A 18 2.23 -13.03 14.35
N VAL A 19 2.38 -13.18 15.67
CA VAL A 19 2.01 -12.15 16.63
C VAL A 19 2.79 -10.86 16.39
N VAL A 20 4.11 -10.96 16.26
CA VAL A 20 4.99 -9.80 16.04
C VAL A 20 4.64 -9.08 14.74
N ILE A 21 4.45 -9.82 13.64
CA ILE A 21 4.13 -9.22 12.35
C ILE A 21 2.77 -8.52 12.39
N SER A 22 1.76 -9.13 13.02
CA SER A 22 0.43 -8.53 13.15
C SER A 22 0.48 -7.22 13.94
N ALA A 23 1.12 -7.23 15.12
CA ALA A 23 1.27 -6.02 15.94
C ALA A 23 2.06 -4.92 15.22
N TRP A 24 3.13 -5.31 14.52
CA TRP A 24 3.94 -4.36 13.77
C TRP A 24 3.19 -3.76 12.58
N ALA A 25 2.39 -4.56 11.85
CA ALA A 25 1.60 -4.07 10.73
C ALA A 25 0.53 -3.07 11.18
N GLU A 26 -0.08 -3.30 12.35
CA GLU A 26 -1.01 -2.36 12.97
C GLU A 26 -0.33 -1.03 13.29
N ASP A 27 0.78 -1.05 14.03
CA ASP A 27 1.57 0.14 14.39
C ASP A 27 2.06 0.91 13.14
N TYR A 28 2.61 0.20 12.15
CA TYR A 28 3.08 0.84 10.90
C TYR A 28 1.96 1.51 10.12
N ASN A 29 0.80 0.86 10.01
CA ASN A 29 -0.30 1.37 9.20
C ASN A 29 -1.09 2.50 9.90
N GLN A 30 -1.21 2.43 11.22
CA GLN A 30 -2.09 3.33 11.98
C GLN A 30 -1.34 4.48 12.64
N GLU A 31 -0.14 4.24 13.17
CA GLU A 31 0.50 5.16 14.11
C GLU A 31 1.68 5.93 13.51
N ARG A 32 2.31 5.41 12.45
CA ARG A 32 3.58 5.95 11.94
C ARG A 32 3.40 6.91 10.74
N PRO A 33 3.80 8.18 10.88
CA PRO A 33 3.92 9.11 9.76
C PRO A 33 5.02 8.70 8.77
N HIS A 34 4.74 8.81 7.47
CA HIS A 34 5.72 8.54 6.42
C HIS A 34 5.96 9.77 5.56
N SER A 35 7.23 10.15 5.38
CA SER A 35 7.59 11.34 4.59
C SER A 35 7.15 11.25 3.13
N SER A 36 7.15 10.06 2.54
CA SER A 36 6.62 9.81 1.18
C SER A 36 5.11 10.02 1.07
N LEU A 37 4.39 10.00 2.19
CA LEU A 37 2.96 10.26 2.30
C LEU A 37 2.69 11.66 2.90
N GLY A 38 3.65 12.58 2.81
CA GLY A 38 3.47 13.93 3.37
C GLY A 38 3.42 13.96 4.90
N TYR A 39 4.04 12.98 5.57
CA TYR A 39 3.94 12.76 7.02
C TYR A 39 2.54 12.33 7.51
N GLU A 40 1.74 11.70 6.65
CA GLU A 40 0.55 10.97 7.06
C GLU A 40 0.85 9.50 7.36
N THR A 41 -0.04 8.86 8.11
CA THR A 41 -0.02 7.41 8.31
C THR A 41 -0.60 6.73 7.07
N PRO A 42 -0.19 5.48 6.74
CA PRO A 42 -0.73 4.77 5.59
C PRO A 42 -2.26 4.65 5.61
N ALA A 43 -2.86 4.44 6.80
CA ALA A 43 -4.29 4.39 6.96
C ALA A 43 -4.97 5.74 6.67
N ALA A 44 -4.41 6.85 7.16
CA ALA A 44 -4.94 8.19 6.89
C ALA A 44 -4.90 8.52 5.38
N PHE A 45 -3.76 8.25 4.76
CA PHE A 45 -3.58 8.45 3.32
C PHE A 45 -4.57 7.61 2.49
N ALA A 46 -4.76 6.33 2.84
CA ALA A 46 -5.71 5.45 2.17
C ALA A 46 -7.16 5.95 2.31
N ALA A 47 -7.52 6.45 3.50
CA ALA A 47 -8.85 7.03 3.73
C ALA A 47 -9.09 8.28 2.88
N GLU A 48 -8.07 9.12 2.69
CA GLU A 48 -8.16 10.29 1.81
C GLU A 48 -8.30 9.88 0.34
N LEU A 49 -7.50 8.92 -0.12
CA LEU A 49 -7.61 8.36 -1.46
C LEU A 49 -9.01 7.77 -1.72
N GLN A 50 -9.62 7.10 -0.73
CA GLN A 50 -10.97 6.54 -0.84
C GLN A 50 -12.05 7.61 -1.10
N LYS A 51 -11.89 8.82 -0.54
CA LYS A 51 -12.83 9.94 -0.76
C LYS A 51 -12.76 10.46 -2.18
N GLN A 52 -11.55 10.56 -2.72
CA GLN A 52 -11.28 11.10 -4.06
C GLN A 52 -11.80 10.17 -5.16
N TRP A 53 -12.00 8.89 -4.83
CA TRP A 53 -12.28 7.88 -5.81
C TRP A 53 -13.79 7.74 -6.12
N PRO A 54 -14.21 7.78 -7.41
CA PRO A 54 -15.62 7.67 -7.78
C PRO A 54 -16.19 6.29 -7.43
N ALA A 55 -17.44 6.25 -6.98
CA ALA A 55 -18.08 5.06 -6.40
C ALA A 55 -17.85 3.72 -7.16
N PRO A 56 -17.93 3.66 -8.51
CA PRO A 56 -17.80 2.39 -9.25
C PRO A 56 -16.43 1.73 -9.17
N LEU A 57 -15.41 2.52 -8.88
CA LEU A 57 -14.04 2.06 -9.00
C LEU A 57 -13.42 1.85 -7.58
N ARG A 58 -14.14 2.22 -6.50
CA ARG A 58 -13.57 2.28 -5.13
C ARG A 58 -13.01 0.91 -4.76
N PRO A 59 -11.75 0.83 -4.28
CA PRO A 59 -11.22 -0.43 -3.81
C PRO A 59 -12.02 -0.87 -2.59
N THR A 60 -12.74 -1.99 -2.70
CA THR A 60 -13.56 -2.57 -1.63
C THR A 60 -12.76 -3.49 -0.70
N GLY A 61 -11.43 -3.33 -0.66
CA GLY A 61 -10.53 -4.17 0.13
C GLY A 61 -10.26 -5.56 -0.47
N SER A 62 -11.02 -5.97 -1.50
CA SER A 62 -10.63 -7.07 -2.38
C SER A 62 -9.83 -6.51 -3.54
N ALA A 63 -8.68 -7.11 -3.86
CA ALA A 63 -7.89 -6.73 -5.02
C ALA A 63 -8.81 -6.71 -6.26
N PRO A 64 -8.95 -5.58 -6.97
CA PRO A 64 -9.59 -5.61 -8.28
C PRO A 64 -8.78 -6.58 -9.14
N GLN A 65 -9.45 -7.59 -9.72
CA GLN A 65 -8.82 -8.49 -10.68
C GLN A 65 -8.07 -7.64 -11.71
N ALA A 66 -6.80 -7.97 -11.95
CA ALA A 66 -5.95 -7.23 -12.85
C ALA A 66 -6.55 -7.26 -14.27
N ILE A 67 -7.27 -6.19 -14.63
CA ILE A 67 -7.67 -5.97 -16.03
C ILE A 67 -6.45 -5.32 -16.69
N ALA A 68 -5.49 -6.14 -17.09
CA ALA A 68 -4.41 -5.68 -17.95
C ALA A 68 -5.00 -5.25 -19.29
N SER A 69 -5.38 -3.98 -19.43
CA SER A 69 -5.53 -3.36 -20.75
C SER A 69 -4.13 -3.01 -21.22
N SER A 70 -3.62 -3.79 -22.17
CA SER A 70 -2.42 -3.43 -22.92
C SER A 70 -2.57 -2.01 -23.47
N ALA A 71 -1.69 -1.12 -23.02
CA ALA A 71 -1.66 0.25 -23.50
C ALA A 71 -1.32 0.26 -25.00
N LEU A 72 -2.32 0.52 -25.84
CA LEU A 72 -2.13 0.84 -27.25
C LEU A 72 -1.36 2.17 -27.33
N MET A 73 -0.05 2.09 -27.56
CA MET A 73 0.80 3.25 -27.85
C MET A 73 0.25 4.02 -29.05
N ARG A 74 -0.32 5.20 -28.80
CA ARG A 74 -0.63 6.19 -29.84
C ARG A 74 0.59 7.09 -30.04
N ASN A 75 1.46 6.74 -30.98
CA ASN A 75 2.45 7.67 -31.50
C ASN A 75 1.78 8.60 -32.53
N LYS A 76 1.68 9.88 -32.20
CA LYS A 76 1.25 10.95 -33.12
C LYS A 76 2.43 11.37 -34.00
N ALA A 77 2.17 11.37 -35.30
CA ALA A 77 2.84 12.04 -36.41
C ALA A 77 4.06 12.95 -36.13
N ALA A 78 5.18 12.64 -36.81
CA ALA A 78 6.11 13.67 -37.28
C ALA A 78 5.92 13.78 -38.80
N ARG A 79 5.39 14.93 -39.22
CA ARG A 79 5.35 15.40 -40.61
C ARG A 79 6.41 16.49 -40.69
N LEU A 80 7.46 16.27 -41.47
CA LEU A 80 8.17 17.22 -42.32
C LEU A 80 8.99 16.40 -43.32
#